data_AF-A0A4Y9AHI3-F1
#
_entry.id   AF-A0A4Y9AHI3-F1
#
_cell.length_a   1.000
_cell.length_b   1.000
_cell.length_c   1.000
_cell.angle_alpha   90.00
_cell.angle_beta   90.00
_cell.angle_gamma   90.00
#
_symmetry.space_group_name_H-M   'P 1'
#
loop_
_entity.id
_entity.type
_entity.pdbx_description
1 polymer ?
#
loop_
_entity_poly.entity_id
_entity_poly.type
_entity_poly.pdbx_seq_one_letter_code
_entity_poly.pdbx_strand_id
1 'polypeptide(L)'
;MSFEQTSSKPEHPMRIILPDLYNELTEKLDEHHNIHQYDIQARVLEDHSGFEAIIYFGDGFTHKESHYFSNEAIENSYDGLPEFTEKIGTACKEVMIADYYKMMRPK
;
A
#
# COMPACT_ATOMS: atom_id res chain seq x y z
N MET A 1 11.72 15.10 22.79
CA MET A 1 10.95 14.59 21.65
C MET A 1 11.87 13.64 20.93
N SER A 2 11.68 12.35 21.17
CA SER A 2 12.58 11.30 20.70
C SER A 2 12.33 11.09 19.22
N PHE A 3 13.34 11.35 18.40
CA PHE A 3 13.41 10.76 17.07
C PHE A 3 13.58 9.26 17.29
N GLU A 4 12.49 8.50 17.19
CA GLU A 4 12.60 7.05 17.06
C GLU A 4 13.31 6.78 15.73
N GLN A 5 14.62 6.50 15.85
CA GLN A 5 15.42 5.86 14.83
C GLN A 5 14.82 4.47 14.58
N THR A 6 13.87 4.37 13.67
CA THR A 6 13.56 3.08 13.06
C THR A 6 14.80 2.69 12.25
N SER A 7 15.39 1.55 12.60
CA SER A 7 16.42 0.89 11.80
C SER A 7 15.84 0.66 10.41
N SER A 8 16.04 1.63 9.50
CA SER A 8 15.36 1.68 8.22
C SER A 8 16.04 0.69 7.29
N LYS A 9 15.59 -0.57 7.32
CA LYS A 9 15.81 -1.44 6.17
C LYS A 9 15.30 -0.70 4.91
N PRO A 10 16.02 -0.78 3.79
CA PRO A 10 15.62 -0.09 2.59
C PRO A 10 14.29 -0.65 2.08
N GLU A 11 13.33 0.25 1.82
CA GLU A 11 12.11 -0.11 1.10
C GLU A 11 12.45 -0.34 -0.38
N HIS A 12 12.00 -1.47 -0.91
CA HIS A 12 12.20 -1.84 -2.30
C HIS A 12 10.90 -1.76 -3.09
N PRO A 13 10.93 -1.41 -4.39
CA PRO A 13 9.72 -1.43 -5.21
C PRO A 13 9.11 -2.84 -5.27
N MET A 14 7.83 -2.97 -4.92
CA MET A 14 7.14 -4.27 -4.86
C MET A 14 7.20 -5.00 -6.20
N ARG A 15 6.99 -4.28 -7.31
CA ARG A 15 7.09 -4.82 -8.68
C ARG A 15 8.42 -5.51 -9.02
N ILE A 16 9.49 -5.24 -8.26
CA ILE A 16 10.82 -5.84 -8.48
C ILE A 16 11.00 -7.08 -7.60
N ILE A 17 10.60 -6.99 -6.34
CA ILE A 17 10.83 -8.06 -5.35
C ILE A 17 9.73 -9.13 -5.40
N LEU A 18 8.47 -8.69 -5.49
CA LEU A 18 7.26 -9.51 -5.46
C LEU A 18 6.33 -9.11 -6.63
N PRO A 19 6.70 -9.41 -7.88
CA PRO A 19 5.93 -9.00 -9.05
C PRO A 19 4.52 -9.62 -9.06
N ASP A 20 4.37 -10.86 -8.62
CA ASP A 20 3.07 -11.55 -8.60
C ASP A 20 2.11 -10.88 -7.62
N LEU A 21 2.58 -10.57 -6.40
CA LEU A 21 1.81 -9.83 -5.41
C LEU A 21 1.45 -8.43 -5.92
N TYR A 22 2.39 -7.74 -6.57
CA TYR A 22 2.13 -6.43 -7.14
C TYR A 22 1.00 -6.48 -8.17
N ASN A 23 1.05 -7.44 -9.09
CA ASN A 23 0.03 -7.60 -10.12
C ASN A 23 -1.33 -7.90 -9.49
N GLU A 24 -1.40 -8.91 -8.61
CA GLU A 24 -2.66 -9.30 -7.96
C GLU A 24 -3.28 -8.15 -7.15
N LEU A 25 -2.45 -7.40 -6.42
CA LEU A 25 -2.90 -6.21 -5.68
C LEU A 25 -3.45 -5.15 -6.63
N THR A 26 -2.71 -4.81 -7.70
CA THR A 26 -3.13 -3.75 -8.62
C THR A 26 -4.37 -4.14 -9.43
N GLU A 27 -4.51 -5.41 -9.82
CA GLU A 27 -5.69 -5.92 -10.52
C GLU A 27 -6.93 -5.83 -9.61
N LYS A 28 -6.83 -6.29 -8.36
CA LYS A 28 -7.95 -6.20 -7.41
C LYS A 28 -8.33 -4.75 -7.10
N LEU A 29 -7.34 -3.86 -6.93
CA LEU A 29 -7.59 -2.43 -6.71
C LEU A 29 -8.29 -1.77 -7.91
N ASP A 30 -7.90 -2.14 -9.12
CA ASP A 30 -8.51 -1.63 -10.35
C ASP A 30 -9.96 -2.15 -10.47
N GLU A 31 -10.15 -3.47 -10.36
CA GLU A 31 -11.46 -4.12 -10.54
C GLU A 31 -12.49 -3.75 -9.48
N HIS A 32 -12.10 -3.67 -8.21
CA HIS A 32 -13.04 -3.48 -7.10
C HIS A 32 -13.15 -2.01 -6.66
N HIS A 33 -12.10 -1.21 -6.86
CA HIS A 33 -12.04 0.14 -6.33
C HIS A 33 -11.85 1.23 -7.38
N ASN A 34 -11.64 0.89 -8.66
CA ASN A 34 -11.28 1.81 -9.74
C ASN A 34 -10.01 2.62 -9.41
N ILE A 35 -9.04 1.98 -8.76
CA ILE A 35 -7.75 2.60 -8.42
C ILE A 35 -6.71 2.02 -9.36
N HIS A 36 -6.15 2.87 -10.21
CA HIS A 36 -5.16 2.43 -11.18
C HIS A 36 -3.78 2.29 -10.54
N GLN A 37 -2.92 1.44 -11.12
CA GLN A 37 -1.55 1.23 -10.67
C GLN A 37 -0.69 2.51 -10.60
N TYR A 38 -1.09 3.57 -11.33
CA TYR A 38 -0.41 4.88 -11.33
C TYR A 38 -0.85 5.79 -10.19
N ASP A 39 -2.00 5.50 -9.57
CA ASP A 39 -2.53 6.24 -8.43
C ASP A 39 -1.86 5.82 -7.11
N ILE A 40 -1.07 4.74 -7.14
CA ILE A 40 -0.40 4.17 -5.97
C ILE A 40 1.10 3.95 -6.21
N GLN A 41 1.87 3.93 -5.13
CA GLN A 41 3.25 3.46 -5.11
C GLN A 41 3.37 2.31 -4.12
N ALA A 42 3.61 1.11 -4.63
CA ALA A 42 3.77 -0.10 -3.82
C ALA A 42 5.25 -0.39 -3.51
N ARG A 43 5.56 -0.54 -2.23
CA ARG A 43 6.89 -0.88 -1.72
C ARG A 43 6.82 -2.07 -0.77
N VAL A 44 7.97 -2.70 -0.57
CA VAL A 44 8.15 -3.85 0.31
C VAL A 44 9.34 -3.60 1.22
N LEU A 45 9.16 -3.95 2.49
CA LEU A 45 10.22 -3.99 3.49
C LEU A 45 10.40 -5.44 3.94
N GLU A 46 11.50 -6.08 3.55
CA GLU A 46 11.73 -7.50 3.89
C GLU A 46 12.35 -7.67 5.27
N ASP A 47 11.92 -8.72 5.98
CA ASP A 47 12.59 -9.19 7.18
C ASP A 47 12.79 -10.70 7.23
N HIS A 48 13.30 -11.21 8.36
CA HIS A 48 13.64 -12.63 8.50
C HIS A 48 12.39 -13.52 8.63
N SER A 49 11.24 -12.93 8.95
CA SER A 49 9.98 -13.59 9.25
C SER A 49 8.89 -13.35 8.20
N GLY A 50 9.17 -12.56 7.17
CA GLY A 50 8.21 -12.17 6.14
C GLY A 50 8.56 -10.83 5.51
N PHE A 51 7.54 -10.06 5.16
CA PHE A 51 7.71 -8.71 4.64
C PHE A 51 6.54 -7.79 5.01
N GLU A 52 6.80 -6.49 5.05
CA GLU A 52 5.77 -5.47 5.13
C GLU A 52 5.48 -4.90 3.73
N ALA A 53 4.24 -5.04 3.26
CA ALA A 53 3.74 -4.39 2.06
C ALA A 53 3.28 -2.97 2.44
N ILE A 54 3.80 -1.96 1.76
CA ILE A 54 3.52 -0.55 2.02
C ILE A 54 2.99 0.09 0.75
N ILE A 55 1.77 0.60 0.78
CA ILE A 55 1.10 1.26 -0.34
C ILE A 55 0.96 2.73 -0.03
N TYR A 56 1.61 3.57 -0.83
CA TYR A 56 1.47 5.01 -0.77
C TYR A 56 0.45 5.48 -1.81
N PHE A 57 -0.36 6.48 -1.47
CA PHE A 57 -1.43 7.00 -2.32
C PHE A 57 -1.81 8.44 -1.95
N GLY A 58 -2.77 9.00 -2.68
CA GLY A 58 -3.20 10.40 -2.55
C GLY A 58 -2.24 11.38 -3.23
N ASP A 59 -2.54 12.69 -3.11
CA ASP A 59 -1.73 13.71 -3.77
C ASP A 59 -0.27 13.67 -3.30
N GLY A 60 0.67 13.57 -4.23
CA GLY A 60 2.10 13.44 -3.92
C GLY A 60 2.50 12.19 -3.11
N PHE A 61 1.66 11.15 -3.05
CA PHE A 61 1.91 9.93 -2.27
C PHE A 61 2.12 10.18 -0.76
N THR A 62 1.40 11.16 -0.20
CA THR A 62 1.57 11.56 1.22
C THR A 62 0.85 10.65 2.20
N HIS A 63 -0.08 9.82 1.73
CA HIS A 63 -0.78 8.83 2.55
C HIS A 63 -0.15 7.46 2.36
N LYS A 64 -0.18 6.63 3.40
CA LYS A 64 0.29 5.26 3.34
C LYS A 64 -0.58 4.32 4.15
N GLU A 65 -0.73 3.11 3.64
CA GLU A 65 -1.26 1.96 4.35
C GLU A 65 -0.24 0.83 4.27
N SER A 66 -0.08 0.07 5.35
CA SER A 66 0.81 -1.08 5.35
C SER A 66 0.17 -2.32 5.98
N HIS A 67 0.66 -3.47 5.54
CA HIS A 67 0.30 -4.77 6.09
C HIS A 67 1.50 -5.69 6.10
N TYR A 68 1.66 -6.41 7.21
CA TYR A 68 2.74 -7.36 7.36
C TYR A 68 2.27 -8.76 6.99
N PHE A 69 2.96 -9.38 6.04
CA PHE A 69 2.75 -10.76 5.64
C PHE A 69 3.86 -11.62 6.24
N SER A 70 3.48 -12.58 7.09
CA SER A 70 4.42 -13.59 7.59
C SER A 70 4.77 -14.59 6.49
N ASN A 71 5.90 -15.30 6.64
CA ASN A 71 6.27 -16.39 5.74
C ASN A 71 5.15 -17.43 5.56
N GLU A 72 4.40 -17.72 6.63
CA GLU A 72 3.23 -18.62 6.57
C GLU A 72 2.10 -18.04 5.72
N ALA A 73 1.83 -16.73 5.80
CA ALA A 73 0.83 -16.09 4.96
C ALA A 73 1.23 -16.13 3.48
N ILE A 74 2.52 -15.99 3.18
CA ILE A 74 3.07 -16.07 1.81
C ILE A 74 2.89 -17.48 1.23
N GLU A 75 3.21 -18.51 2.01
CA GLU A 75 3.01 -19.92 1.61
C GLU A 75 1.53 -20.23 1.35
N ASN A 76 0.62 -19.55 2.05
CA ASN A 76 -0.82 -19.65 1.89
C ASN A 76 -1.41 -18.63 0.90
N SER A 77 -0.68 -18.31 -0.18
CA SER A 77 -1.15 -17.41 -1.25
C SER A 77 -1.52 -16.00 -0.76
N TYR A 78 -0.67 -15.43 0.11
CA TYR A 78 -0.85 -14.11 0.70
C TYR A 78 -2.15 -13.99 1.49
N ASP A 79 -2.35 -14.91 2.45
CA ASP A 79 -3.49 -14.83 3.38
C ASP A 79 -3.59 -13.43 4.00
N GLY A 80 -4.79 -12.84 3.97
CA GLY A 80 -5.03 -11.43 4.34
C GLY A 80 -4.91 -10.40 3.20
N LEU A 81 -4.50 -10.79 2.00
CA LEU A 81 -4.43 -9.90 0.83
C LEU A 81 -5.81 -9.31 0.44
N PRO A 82 -6.93 -10.07 0.41
CA PRO A 82 -8.25 -9.51 0.12
C PRO A 82 -8.64 -8.40 1.11
N GLU A 83 -8.46 -8.64 2.41
CA GLU A 83 -8.75 -7.67 3.47
C GLU A 83 -7.86 -6.43 3.36
N PHE A 84 -6.58 -6.64 3.07
CA PHE A 84 -5.64 -5.54 2.86
C PHE A 84 -6.03 -4.70 1.64
N THR A 85 -6.43 -5.35 0.55
CA THR A 85 -6.86 -4.68 -0.68
C THR A 85 -8.11 -3.84 -0.44
N GLU A 86 -9.11 -4.39 0.26
CA GLU A 86 -10.33 -3.66 0.62
C GLU A 86 -10.01 -2.44 1.50
N LYS A 87 -9.09 -2.59 2.45
CA LYS A 87 -8.62 -1.51 3.33
C LYS A 87 -7.97 -0.38 2.52
N ILE A 88 -7.03 -0.71 1.63
CA ILE A 88 -6.37 0.27 0.75
C ILE A 88 -7.42 0.95 -0.14
N GLY A 89 -8.30 0.16 -0.74
CA GLY A 89 -9.33 0.64 -1.65
C GLY A 89 -10.28 1.64 -1.00
N THR A 90 -10.67 1.38 0.24
CA THR A 90 -11.49 2.30 1.05
C THR A 90 -10.70 3.57 1.41
N ALA A 91 -9.47 3.41 1.93
CA ALA A 91 -8.64 4.54 2.35
C ALA A 91 -8.28 5.48 1.18
N CYS A 92 -7.98 4.93 0.00
CA CYS A 92 -7.72 5.71 -1.21
C CYS A 92 -8.93 6.55 -1.60
N LYS A 93 -10.13 5.97 -1.64
CA LYS A 93 -11.37 6.69 -1.97
C LYS A 93 -11.62 7.84 -0.99
N GLU A 94 -11.48 7.59 0.31
CA GLU A 94 -11.67 8.61 1.34
C GLU A 94 -10.67 9.77 1.20
N VAL A 95 -9.39 9.46 0.97
CA VAL A 95 -8.33 10.46 0.77
C VAL A 95 -8.55 11.27 -0.50
N MET A 96 -8.87 10.63 -1.63
CA MET A 96 -9.14 11.34 -2.89
C MET A 96 -10.32 12.30 -2.77
N ILE A 97 -11.39 11.89 -2.06
CA ILE A 97 -12.53 12.78 -1.76
C ILE A 97 -12.06 13.95 -0.87
N ALA A 98 -11.30 13.68 0.18
CA ALA A 98 -10.83 14.70 1.10
C ALA A 98 -9.91 15.73 0.41
N ASP A 99 -9.03 15.28 -0.48
CA ASP A 99 -8.11 16.12 -1.23
C ASP A 99 -8.86 16.97 -2.27
N TYR A 100 -9.87 16.41 -2.94
CA TYR A 100 -10.77 17.17 -3.81
C TYR A 100 -11.47 18.33 -3.06
N TYR A 101 -11.98 18.09 -1.85
CA TYR A 101 -12.62 19.13 -1.04
C TYR A 101 -11.64 20.22 -0.57
N LYS A 102 -10.38 19.87 -0.30
CA LYS A 102 -9.34 20.88 0.04
C LYS A 102 -9.09 21.82 -1.13
N MET A 103 -9.08 21.32 -2.36
CA MET A 103 -8.89 22.15 -3.57
C MET A 103 -10.07 23.08 -3.84
N MET A 104 -11.30 22.69 -3.48
CA MET A 104 -12.51 23.50 -3.69
C MET A 104 -12.78 24.57 -2.63
N ARG A 105 -11.99 24.62 -1.55
CA ARG A 105 -12.02 25.73 -0.59
C ARG A 105 -10.81 26.63 -0.81
N PRO A 106 -10.90 27.60 -1.74
CA PRO A 106 -9.91 28.66 -1.77
C PRO A 106 -9.96 29.38 -0.41
N LYS A 107 -8.79 29.60 0.19
CA LYS A 107 -8.64 30.47 1.36
C LYS A 107 -9.09 31.89 1.02
#